data_AF-A0A7C2TA93-F1
#
_entry.id   AF-A0A7C2TA93-F1
#
_cell.length_a   1.000
_cell.length_b   1.000
_cell.length_c   1.000
_cell.angle_alpha   90.00
_cell.angle_beta   90.00
_cell.angle_gamma   90.00
#
_symmetry.space_group_name_H-M   'P 1'
#
loop_
_entity.id
_entity.type
_entity.pdbx_description
1 polymer ?
#
loop_
_entity_poly.entity_id
_entity_poly.type
_entity_poly.pdbx_seq_one_letter_code
_entity_poly.pdbx_strand_id
1 'polypeptide(L)'
;MRINLFHYAKGENSNIASKSLSIIIGRILLGIIFTFICSITLGNAPYAFAGYGLSAFALFLIGYIFSTKEAIVSYIVGLTLAASLLLYTASVFLLVAIAFVIVRSLQLLILIFLRDKKGLFSSTLIATVFGSFVATLLGIGYYGEGALTTALSFYDLIYSIPAYLAYRFIRFPSPHNFLGIISSILFTFLLFFSISTFFVISSFILALISFILLLFIITKTSSIISTNQKNMIITLILIILFVGYIIFFSTSSSNHALRATYYSFYPDSLSKTQWYQKKSSPECQQGNLAGDWTQKGGVYDPQRLRVMDTCVTVTGTIVGIVPTKGPATDNDYIIEVKVDPQYQYLLSIGSYWFRSGYLHVEIVPKDQTKLLSNLNLEPGMRIKITGVWVLDTDHGWWSELHPIWSIEIIS
;
A
#
# COMPACT_ATOMS: atom_id res chain seq x y z
N MET A 1 -52.88 -1.98 -53.77
CA MET A 1 -51.51 -1.48 -53.51
C MET A 1 -51.40 -1.12 -52.03
N ARG A 2 -51.01 -2.07 -51.16
CA ARG A 2 -50.74 -1.82 -49.74
C ARG A 2 -49.24 -1.56 -49.61
N ILE A 3 -48.86 -0.34 -49.24
CA ILE A 3 -47.46 0.08 -49.12
C ILE A 3 -47.02 -0.14 -47.67
N ASN A 4 -45.85 -0.77 -47.56
CA ASN A 4 -45.11 -1.10 -46.35
C ASN A 4 -44.87 0.11 -45.44
N LEU A 5 -45.29 0.00 -44.18
CA LEU A 5 -44.98 0.93 -43.09
C LEU A 5 -44.33 0.13 -41.94
N PHE A 6 -43.19 -0.51 -42.20
CA PHE A 6 -42.47 -1.29 -41.16
C PHE A 6 -40.94 -1.22 -41.20
N HIS A 7 -40.34 -0.29 -41.95
CA HIS A 7 -38.87 -0.26 -42.11
C HIS A 7 -38.09 0.91 -41.50
N TYR A 8 -38.72 1.88 -40.82
CA TYR A 8 -37.97 3.02 -40.29
C TYR A 8 -37.65 3.01 -38.77
N ALA A 9 -38.24 2.11 -37.99
CA ALA A 9 -38.05 2.08 -36.53
C ALA A 9 -36.88 1.18 -36.03
N LYS A 10 -36.20 0.45 -36.93
CA LYS A 10 -35.16 -0.52 -36.54
C LYS A 10 -33.75 0.10 -36.42
N GLY A 11 -33.49 1.21 -37.10
CA GLY A 11 -32.16 1.87 -37.15
C GLY A 11 -31.86 2.81 -35.98
N GLU A 12 -32.87 3.48 -35.39
CA GLU A 12 -32.66 4.34 -34.22
C GLU A 12 -32.46 3.54 -32.93
N ASN A 13 -33.22 2.46 -32.74
CA ASN A 13 -33.09 1.60 -31.57
C ASN A 13 -31.74 0.85 -31.53
N SER A 14 -31.18 0.47 -32.69
CA SER A 14 -29.84 -0.13 -32.73
C SER A 14 -28.74 0.85 -32.37
N ASN A 15 -28.86 2.13 -32.77
CA ASN A 15 -27.90 3.17 -32.42
C ASN A 15 -27.96 3.56 -30.94
N ILE A 16 -29.15 3.63 -30.35
CA ILE A 16 -29.33 3.90 -28.91
C ILE A 16 -28.81 2.72 -28.07
N ALA A 17 -29.12 1.48 -28.45
CA ALA A 17 -28.63 0.28 -27.77
C ALA A 17 -27.09 0.16 -27.87
N SER A 18 -26.52 0.43 -29.05
CA SER A 18 -25.06 0.46 -29.26
C SER A 18 -24.38 1.53 -28.40
N LYS A 19 -24.94 2.74 -28.34
CA LYS A 19 -24.43 3.84 -27.50
C LYS A 19 -24.56 3.56 -26.01
N SER A 20 -25.63 2.88 -25.59
CA SER A 20 -25.79 2.42 -24.21
C SER A 20 -24.77 1.35 -23.83
N LEU A 21 -24.53 0.38 -24.74
CA LEU A 21 -23.56 -0.68 -24.53
C LEU A 21 -22.12 -0.14 -24.46
N SER A 22 -21.76 0.80 -25.33
CA SER A 22 -20.42 1.42 -25.31
C SER A 22 -20.13 2.19 -24.03
N ILE A 23 -21.14 2.87 -23.46
CA ILE A 23 -21.03 3.55 -22.16
C ILE A 23 -20.81 2.54 -21.04
N ILE A 24 -21.55 1.43 -21.02
CA ILE A 24 -21.40 0.37 -20.02
C ILE A 24 -20.00 -0.25 -20.10
N ILE A 25 -19.53 -0.59 -21.29
CA ILE A 25 -18.19 -1.14 -21.51
C ILE A 25 -17.12 -0.15 -21.04
N GLY A 26 -17.24 1.14 -21.40
CA GLY A 26 -16.31 2.18 -20.98
C GLY A 26 -16.23 2.32 -19.46
N ARG A 27 -17.39 2.27 -18.76
CA ARG A 27 -17.43 2.28 -17.29
C ARG A 27 -16.74 1.06 -16.69
N ILE A 28 -17.03 -0.13 -17.22
CA ILE A 28 -16.40 -1.37 -16.74
C ILE A 28 -14.88 -1.29 -16.92
N LEU A 29 -14.39 -0.90 -18.09
CA LEU A 29 -12.96 -0.76 -18.34
C LEU A 29 -12.29 0.23 -17.39
N LEU A 30 -12.92 1.39 -17.16
CA LEU A 30 -12.42 2.37 -16.18
C LEU A 30 -12.38 1.78 -14.77
N GLY A 31 -13.42 1.04 -14.37
CA GLY A 31 -13.47 0.36 -13.08
C GLY A 31 -12.41 -0.73 -12.91
N ILE A 32 -12.12 -1.49 -13.98
CA ILE A 32 -11.04 -2.48 -14.02
C ILE A 32 -9.69 -1.80 -13.80
N ILE A 33 -9.39 -0.75 -14.59
CA ILE A 33 -8.12 -0.01 -14.52
C ILE A 33 -7.95 0.60 -13.12
N PHE A 34 -9.00 1.24 -12.60
CA PHE A 34 -8.96 1.85 -11.28
C PHE A 34 -8.74 0.82 -10.17
N THR A 35 -9.46 -0.30 -10.20
CA THR A 35 -9.27 -1.38 -9.23
C THR A 35 -7.87 -1.98 -9.33
N PHE A 36 -7.38 -2.19 -10.54
CA PHE A 36 -6.03 -2.68 -10.80
C PHE A 36 -4.97 -1.78 -10.15
N ILE A 37 -4.97 -0.47 -10.47
CA ILE A 37 -4.01 0.51 -9.94
C ILE A 37 -4.07 0.60 -8.41
N CYS A 38 -5.26 0.53 -7.82
CA CYS A 38 -5.38 0.52 -6.37
C CYS A 38 -4.88 -0.80 -5.75
N SER A 39 -5.13 -1.94 -6.39
CA SER A 39 -4.86 -3.26 -5.82
C SER A 39 -3.39 -3.70 -5.93
N ILE A 40 -2.62 -3.15 -6.87
CA ILE A 40 -1.16 -3.38 -6.95
C ILE A 40 -0.38 -2.75 -5.78
N THR A 41 -1.03 -1.94 -4.93
CA THR A 41 -0.41 -1.41 -3.71
C THR A 41 -0.39 -2.42 -2.56
N LEU A 42 -0.77 -3.68 -2.81
CA LEU A 42 -0.74 -4.76 -1.83
C LEU A 42 0.70 -5.11 -1.40
N GLY A 43 0.85 -5.59 -0.16
CA GLY A 43 2.00 -6.42 0.24
C GLY A 43 1.56 -7.59 1.11
N ASN A 44 2.54 -8.33 1.65
CA ASN A 44 2.31 -9.59 2.35
C ASN A 44 1.51 -9.38 3.66
N ALA A 45 1.97 -8.44 4.49
CA ALA A 45 1.26 -7.94 5.65
C ALA A 45 0.58 -6.59 5.35
N PRO A 46 -0.46 -6.20 6.12
CA PRO A 46 -1.04 -4.88 5.99
C PRO A 46 -0.07 -3.79 6.48
N TYR A 47 -0.17 -2.60 5.87
CA TYR A 47 0.46 -1.40 6.38
C TYR A 47 -0.16 -0.98 7.72
N ALA A 48 0.68 -0.48 8.63
CA ALA A 48 0.29 -0.14 9.99
C ALA A 48 -0.86 0.86 10.12
N PHE A 49 -1.15 1.69 9.11
CA PHE A 49 -2.30 2.61 9.12
C PHE A 49 -3.15 2.58 7.83
N ALA A 50 -2.72 1.79 6.86
CA ALA A 50 -3.26 1.79 5.50
C ALA A 50 -3.78 0.41 5.06
N GLY A 51 -3.77 -0.58 5.97
CA GLY A 51 -4.32 -1.92 5.69
C GLY A 51 -3.67 -2.57 4.46
N TYR A 52 -4.46 -3.26 3.64
CA TYR A 52 -3.98 -3.87 2.39
C TYR A 52 -4.04 -2.90 1.20
N GLY A 53 -3.45 -1.72 1.40
CA GLY A 53 -3.32 -0.67 0.40
C GLY A 53 -4.64 -0.05 -0.06
N LEU A 54 -4.62 0.54 -1.24
CA LEU A 54 -5.76 1.27 -1.82
C LEU A 54 -6.89 0.37 -2.33
N SER A 55 -6.76 -0.96 -2.23
CA SER A 55 -7.78 -1.92 -2.67
C SER A 55 -9.15 -1.73 -2.00
N ALA A 56 -9.16 -1.31 -0.73
CA ALA A 56 -10.37 -0.99 0.03
C ALA A 56 -11.04 0.29 -0.48
N PHE A 57 -10.25 1.31 -0.85
CA PHE A 57 -10.80 2.52 -1.49
C PHE A 57 -11.50 2.17 -2.79
N ALA A 58 -10.88 1.33 -3.63
CA ALA A 58 -11.52 0.84 -4.84
C ALA A 58 -12.80 0.05 -4.56
N LEU A 59 -12.79 -0.83 -3.55
CA LEU A 59 -13.94 -1.64 -3.15
C LEU A 59 -15.14 -0.78 -2.83
N PHE A 60 -14.96 0.21 -1.95
CA PHE A 60 -16.05 1.09 -1.54
C PHE A 60 -16.49 1.99 -2.69
N LEU A 61 -15.57 2.62 -3.40
CA LEU A 61 -15.92 3.57 -4.46
C LEU A 61 -16.70 2.88 -5.59
N ILE A 62 -16.18 1.75 -6.11
CA ILE A 62 -16.86 0.94 -7.12
C ILE A 62 -18.19 0.42 -6.56
N GLY A 63 -18.18 -0.12 -5.35
CA GLY A 63 -19.37 -0.62 -4.66
C GLY A 63 -20.44 0.43 -4.36
N TYR A 64 -20.13 1.73 -4.39
CA TYR A 64 -21.10 2.81 -4.21
C TYR A 64 -21.66 3.32 -5.55
N ILE A 65 -20.85 3.38 -6.60
CA ILE A 65 -21.19 4.09 -7.85
C ILE A 65 -21.72 3.15 -8.93
N PHE A 66 -21.22 1.92 -8.98
CA PHE A 66 -21.48 1.01 -10.09
C PHE A 66 -22.77 0.21 -9.84
N SER A 67 -23.45 -0.20 -10.91
CA SER A 67 -24.50 -1.21 -10.77
C SER A 67 -23.87 -2.55 -10.32
N THR A 68 -24.68 -3.46 -9.76
CA THR A 68 -24.20 -4.73 -9.20
C THR A 68 -23.32 -5.51 -10.18
N LYS A 69 -23.73 -5.63 -11.45
CA LYS A 69 -22.97 -6.37 -12.47
C LYS A 69 -21.67 -5.65 -12.84
N GLU A 70 -21.74 -4.35 -13.07
CA GLU A 70 -20.55 -3.57 -13.43
C GLU A 70 -19.54 -3.58 -12.27
N ALA A 71 -19.99 -3.48 -11.02
CA ALA A 71 -19.14 -3.51 -9.84
C ALA A 71 -18.39 -4.84 -9.70
N ILE A 72 -19.11 -5.96 -9.81
CA ILE A 72 -18.54 -7.32 -9.74
C ILE A 72 -17.46 -7.49 -10.81
N VAL A 73 -17.79 -7.22 -12.08
CA VAL A 73 -16.84 -7.41 -13.19
C VAL A 73 -15.64 -6.49 -13.03
N SER A 74 -15.89 -5.19 -12.80
CA SER A 74 -14.82 -4.20 -12.70
C SER A 74 -13.83 -4.54 -11.60
N TYR A 75 -14.36 -4.88 -10.42
CA TYR A 75 -13.52 -5.10 -9.26
C TYR A 75 -12.79 -6.44 -9.34
N ILE A 76 -13.50 -7.55 -9.58
CA ILE A 76 -12.89 -8.89 -9.56
C ILE A 76 -11.85 -9.05 -10.67
N VAL A 77 -12.13 -8.54 -11.89
CA VAL A 77 -11.15 -8.59 -12.98
C VAL A 77 -9.95 -7.72 -12.67
N GLY A 78 -10.13 -6.47 -12.23
CA GLY A 78 -9.01 -5.60 -11.86
C GLY A 78 -8.15 -6.16 -10.72
N LEU A 79 -8.80 -6.76 -9.72
CA LEU A 79 -8.17 -7.43 -8.59
C LEU A 79 -7.35 -8.64 -9.02
N THR A 80 -7.89 -9.47 -9.91
CA THR A 80 -7.21 -10.67 -10.44
C THR A 80 -6.00 -10.29 -11.29
N LEU A 81 -6.12 -9.26 -12.13
CA LEU A 81 -5.00 -8.73 -12.91
C LEU A 81 -3.90 -8.18 -12.00
N ALA A 82 -4.25 -7.46 -10.95
CA ALA A 82 -3.29 -6.93 -9.98
C ALA A 82 -2.57 -8.07 -9.24
N ALA A 83 -3.31 -9.04 -8.72
CA ALA A 83 -2.75 -10.22 -8.06
C ALA A 83 -1.81 -10.99 -9.00
N SER A 84 -2.17 -11.13 -10.28
CA SER A 84 -1.33 -11.80 -11.28
C SER A 84 0.01 -11.08 -11.49
N LEU A 85 -0.01 -9.74 -11.59
CA LEU A 85 1.21 -8.95 -11.71
C LEU A 85 2.08 -9.05 -10.44
N LEU A 86 1.46 -8.98 -9.26
CA LEU A 86 2.16 -9.08 -7.98
C LEU A 86 2.84 -10.45 -7.82
N LEU A 87 2.18 -11.53 -8.25
CA LEU A 87 2.77 -12.88 -8.25
C LEU A 87 3.88 -13.01 -9.30
N TYR A 88 3.68 -12.48 -10.50
CA TYR A 88 4.68 -12.51 -11.57
C TYR A 88 5.99 -11.82 -11.16
N THR A 89 5.88 -10.73 -10.40
CA THR A 89 7.02 -9.96 -9.88
C THR A 89 7.52 -10.45 -8.52
N ALA A 90 6.99 -11.57 -8.01
CA ALA A 90 7.28 -12.08 -6.66
C ALA A 90 7.18 -11.00 -5.56
N SER A 91 6.24 -10.05 -5.71
CA SER A 91 6.01 -8.96 -4.76
C SER A 91 5.13 -9.36 -3.57
N VAL A 92 4.43 -10.50 -3.71
CA VAL A 92 3.58 -11.10 -2.68
C VAL A 92 3.63 -12.63 -2.76
N PHE A 93 3.33 -13.31 -1.67
CA PHE A 93 3.18 -14.76 -1.63
C PHE A 93 1.90 -15.23 -2.32
N LEU A 94 1.96 -16.47 -2.84
CA LEU A 94 0.83 -17.11 -3.51
C LEU A 94 -0.42 -17.15 -2.62
N LEU A 95 -0.26 -17.58 -1.37
CA LEU A 95 -1.38 -17.68 -0.43
C LEU A 95 -2.01 -16.31 -0.15
N VAL A 96 -1.18 -15.28 0.05
CA VAL A 96 -1.65 -13.91 0.28
C VAL A 96 -2.45 -13.40 -0.92
N ALA A 97 -1.95 -13.60 -2.15
CA ALA A 97 -2.66 -13.20 -3.36
C ALA A 97 -4.02 -13.90 -3.52
N ILE A 98 -4.07 -15.22 -3.27
CA ILE A 98 -5.31 -16.00 -3.33
C ILE A 98 -6.31 -15.51 -2.27
N ALA A 99 -5.86 -15.40 -1.02
CA ALA A 99 -6.68 -14.90 0.08
C ALA A 99 -7.21 -13.49 -0.21
N PHE A 100 -6.34 -12.59 -0.71
CA PHE A 100 -6.71 -11.24 -1.09
C PHE A 100 -7.82 -11.21 -2.14
N VAL A 101 -7.69 -11.99 -3.23
CA VAL A 101 -8.71 -12.06 -4.28
C VAL A 101 -10.04 -12.56 -3.72
N ILE A 102 -10.02 -13.63 -2.93
CA ILE A 102 -11.23 -14.25 -2.37
C ILE A 102 -11.91 -13.30 -1.37
N VAL A 103 -11.18 -12.82 -0.37
CA VAL A 103 -11.73 -12.03 0.74
C VAL A 103 -12.28 -10.70 0.22
N ARG A 104 -11.54 -9.99 -0.63
CA ARG A 104 -12.00 -8.71 -1.19
C ARG A 104 -13.19 -8.88 -2.12
N SER A 105 -13.25 -9.97 -2.89
CA SER A 105 -14.43 -10.28 -3.73
C SER A 105 -15.67 -10.53 -2.86
N LEU A 106 -15.56 -11.35 -1.81
CA LEU A 106 -16.65 -11.60 -0.87
C LEU A 106 -17.10 -10.32 -0.15
N GLN A 107 -16.14 -9.50 0.28
CA GLN A 107 -16.40 -8.21 0.93
C GLN A 107 -17.19 -7.26 0.01
N LEU A 108 -16.83 -7.18 -1.28
CA LEU A 108 -17.58 -6.40 -2.26
C LEU A 108 -19.01 -6.96 -2.45
N LEU A 109 -19.15 -8.28 -2.56
CA LEU A 109 -20.46 -8.93 -2.72
C LEU A 109 -21.39 -8.63 -1.55
N ILE A 110 -20.86 -8.65 -0.31
CA ILE A 110 -21.59 -8.25 0.89
C ILE A 110 -22.03 -6.79 0.79
N LEU A 111 -21.10 -5.88 0.43
CA LEU A 111 -21.40 -4.46 0.28
C LEU A 111 -22.55 -4.22 -0.70
N ILE A 112 -22.44 -4.72 -1.93
CA ILE A 112 -23.43 -4.45 -2.99
C ILE A 112 -24.78 -5.11 -2.71
N PHE A 113 -24.80 -6.31 -2.10
CA PHE A 113 -26.05 -7.00 -1.76
C PHE A 113 -26.81 -6.31 -0.63
N LEU A 114 -26.07 -5.75 0.33
CA LEU A 114 -26.66 -5.09 1.48
C LEU A 114 -26.97 -3.61 1.23
N ARG A 115 -26.25 -2.90 0.35
CA ARG A 115 -26.45 -1.44 0.16
C ARG A 115 -27.89 -1.12 -0.23
N ASP A 116 -28.50 -1.95 -1.08
CA ASP A 116 -29.86 -1.73 -1.57
C ASP A 116 -30.92 -2.10 -0.50
N LYS A 117 -30.56 -2.95 0.47
CA LYS A 117 -31.46 -3.46 1.52
C LYS A 117 -31.37 -2.71 2.86
N LYS A 118 -30.17 -2.24 3.20
CA LYS A 118 -29.81 -1.68 4.51
C LYS A 118 -29.28 -0.25 4.41
N GLY A 119 -29.12 0.27 3.20
CA GLY A 119 -28.50 1.57 2.96
C GLY A 119 -26.97 1.52 3.04
N LEU A 120 -26.34 2.56 2.50
CA LEU A 120 -24.91 2.62 2.28
C LEU A 120 -24.10 2.50 3.58
N PHE A 121 -24.48 3.23 4.63
CA PHE A 121 -23.77 3.24 5.91
C PHE A 121 -23.70 1.84 6.54
N SER A 122 -24.84 1.18 6.71
CA SER A 122 -24.91 -0.15 7.31
C SER A 122 -24.20 -1.19 6.45
N SER A 123 -24.35 -1.14 5.13
CA SER A 123 -23.64 -2.07 4.24
C SER A 123 -22.12 -1.90 4.30
N THR A 124 -21.63 -0.66 4.39
CA THR A 124 -20.21 -0.35 4.53
C THR A 124 -19.68 -0.89 5.83
N LEU A 125 -20.35 -0.61 6.96
CA LEU A 125 -19.92 -1.09 8.27
C LEU A 125 -19.85 -2.62 8.32
N ILE A 126 -20.87 -3.31 7.80
CA ILE A 126 -20.90 -4.77 7.76
C ILE A 126 -19.78 -5.32 6.87
N ALA A 127 -19.55 -4.73 5.69
CA ALA A 127 -18.47 -5.13 4.79
C ALA A 127 -17.09 -4.90 5.43
N THR A 128 -16.87 -3.78 6.13
CA THR A 128 -15.64 -3.53 6.88
C THR A 128 -15.44 -4.58 7.96
N VAL A 129 -16.44 -4.82 8.81
CA VAL A 129 -16.35 -5.82 9.90
C VAL A 129 -16.05 -7.21 9.36
N PHE A 130 -16.72 -7.61 8.27
CA PHE A 130 -16.42 -8.88 7.61
C PHE A 130 -14.97 -8.96 7.13
N GLY A 131 -14.52 -7.95 6.38
CA GLY A 131 -13.15 -7.90 5.86
C GLY A 131 -12.12 -7.96 6.98
N SER A 132 -12.35 -7.19 8.05
CA SER A 132 -11.48 -7.17 9.21
C SER A 132 -11.40 -8.51 9.93
N PHE A 133 -12.57 -9.11 10.18
CA PHE A 133 -12.66 -10.39 10.88
C PHE A 133 -11.97 -11.51 10.12
N VAL A 134 -12.24 -11.63 8.81
CA VAL A 134 -11.63 -12.67 7.97
C VAL A 134 -10.12 -12.46 7.82
N ALA A 135 -9.67 -11.23 7.59
CA ALA A 135 -8.24 -10.92 7.54
C ALA A 135 -7.53 -11.26 8.85
N THR A 136 -8.16 -10.97 10.00
CA THR A 136 -7.60 -11.31 11.32
C THR A 136 -7.51 -12.82 11.52
N LEU A 137 -8.54 -13.59 11.15
CA LEU A 137 -8.51 -15.05 11.26
C LEU A 137 -7.43 -15.68 10.37
N LEU A 138 -7.32 -15.21 9.12
CA LEU A 138 -6.28 -15.67 8.19
C LEU A 138 -4.89 -15.28 8.70
N GLY A 139 -4.76 -14.06 9.23
CA GLY A 139 -3.54 -13.59 9.88
C GLY A 139 -3.12 -14.51 11.01
N ILE A 140 -4.01 -14.79 11.97
CA ILE A 140 -3.72 -15.68 13.11
C ILE A 140 -3.36 -17.08 12.63
N GLY A 141 -4.09 -17.61 11.65
CA GLY A 141 -3.84 -18.94 11.11
C GLY A 141 -2.49 -19.08 10.39
N TYR A 142 -1.98 -18.00 9.79
CA TYR A 142 -0.74 -18.02 9.01
C TYR A 142 0.47 -17.49 9.79
N TYR A 143 0.31 -16.38 10.52
CA TYR A 143 1.37 -15.66 11.24
C TYR A 143 1.41 -15.93 12.75
N GLY A 144 0.48 -16.71 13.29
CA GLY A 144 0.42 -17.00 14.72
C GLY A 144 0.28 -15.74 15.58
N GLU A 145 1.10 -15.60 16.62
CA GLU A 145 1.09 -14.42 17.51
C GLU A 145 1.50 -13.12 16.80
N GLY A 146 2.27 -13.20 15.71
CA GLY A 146 2.64 -12.06 14.86
C GLY A 146 1.45 -11.43 14.11
N ALA A 147 0.30 -12.13 14.09
CA ALA A 147 -0.92 -11.69 13.44
C ALA A 147 -1.61 -10.48 14.10
N LEU A 148 -1.15 -10.03 15.27
CA LEU A 148 -1.68 -8.80 15.88
C LEU A 148 -1.55 -7.60 14.92
N THR A 149 -0.54 -7.63 14.04
CA THR A 149 -0.36 -6.68 12.95
C THR A 149 -1.48 -6.78 11.90
N THR A 150 -1.95 -7.99 11.60
CA THR A 150 -3.07 -8.30 10.69
C THR A 150 -4.44 -7.91 11.27
N ALA A 151 -4.56 -7.89 12.60
CA ALA A 151 -5.79 -7.55 13.32
C ALA A 151 -6.23 -6.07 13.19
N LEU A 152 -5.38 -5.21 12.61
CA LEU A 152 -5.64 -3.78 12.46
C LEU A 152 -6.42 -3.42 11.18
N SER A 153 -7.04 -4.40 10.53
CA SER A 153 -7.83 -4.26 9.30
C SER A 153 -9.05 -3.33 9.39
N PHE A 154 -9.36 -2.74 10.56
CA PHE A 154 -10.27 -1.59 10.68
C PHE A 154 -9.81 -0.37 9.84
N TYR A 155 -8.56 -0.33 9.37
CA TYR A 155 -8.08 0.71 8.46
C TYR A 155 -8.87 0.79 7.16
N ASP A 156 -9.55 -0.27 6.72
CA ASP A 156 -10.46 -0.19 5.56
C ASP A 156 -11.51 0.92 5.75
N LEU A 157 -11.94 1.18 6.98
CA LEU A 157 -12.89 2.25 7.30
C LEU A 157 -12.34 3.63 6.91
N ILE A 158 -11.02 3.86 7.01
CA ILE A 158 -10.39 5.14 6.64
C ILE A 158 -10.65 5.47 5.17
N TYR A 159 -10.72 4.44 4.31
CA TYR A 159 -10.95 4.59 2.88
C TYR A 159 -12.43 4.70 2.51
N SER A 160 -13.31 4.17 3.35
CA SER A 160 -14.75 4.30 3.15
C SER A 160 -15.20 5.77 3.17
N ILE A 161 -14.52 6.61 3.95
CA ILE A 161 -14.82 8.03 4.09
C ILE A 161 -14.58 8.78 2.78
N PRO A 162 -13.35 8.86 2.22
CA PRO A 162 -13.14 9.55 0.95
C PRO A 162 -13.85 8.88 -0.23
N ALA A 163 -14.07 7.56 -0.19
CA ALA A 163 -14.92 6.90 -1.17
C ALA A 163 -16.36 7.42 -1.13
N TYR A 164 -16.90 7.64 0.07
CA TYR A 164 -18.21 8.25 0.26
C TYR A 164 -18.24 9.72 -0.18
N LEU A 165 -17.19 10.50 0.09
CA LEU A 165 -17.10 11.90 -0.38
C LEU A 165 -17.16 11.94 -1.91
N ALA A 166 -16.37 11.12 -2.61
CA ALA A 166 -16.40 11.00 -4.06
C ALA A 166 -17.78 10.55 -4.59
N TYR A 167 -18.37 9.52 -3.96
CA TYR A 167 -19.73 9.07 -4.29
C TYR A 167 -20.77 10.19 -4.15
N ARG A 168 -20.70 11.01 -3.09
CA ARG A 168 -21.63 12.12 -2.87
C ARG A 168 -21.57 13.15 -4.00
N PHE A 169 -20.37 13.51 -4.45
CA PHE A 169 -20.21 14.40 -5.60
C PHE A 169 -20.72 13.77 -6.90
N ILE A 170 -20.64 12.46 -7.07
CA ILE A 170 -21.20 11.78 -8.26
C ILE A 170 -22.73 11.75 -8.23
N ARG A 171 -23.32 11.43 -7.06
CA ARG A 171 -24.76 11.17 -6.95
C ARG A 171 -25.63 12.43 -6.92
N PHE A 172 -25.09 13.56 -6.47
CA PHE A 172 -25.85 14.80 -6.28
C PHE A 172 -25.29 15.89 -7.18
N PRO A 173 -25.77 15.99 -8.44
CA PRO A 173 -25.01 16.69 -9.43
C PRO A 173 -25.04 18.21 -9.24
N SER A 174 -23.89 18.78 -8.91
CA SER A 174 -23.57 20.21 -8.95
C SER A 174 -22.59 20.49 -10.09
N PRO A 175 -22.45 21.73 -10.60
CA PRO A 175 -21.39 22.11 -11.53
C PRO A 175 -19.94 21.87 -11.02
N HIS A 176 -19.77 21.33 -9.81
CA HIS A 176 -18.48 21.20 -9.11
C HIS A 176 -18.13 19.75 -8.79
N ASN A 177 -18.94 18.79 -9.24
CA ASN A 177 -18.74 17.39 -8.90
C ASN A 177 -17.39 16.88 -9.36
N PHE A 178 -16.97 17.27 -10.56
CA PHE A 178 -15.71 16.81 -11.11
C PHE A 178 -14.54 17.20 -10.20
N LEU A 179 -14.47 18.47 -9.79
CA LEU A 179 -13.43 18.94 -8.87
C LEU A 179 -13.52 18.24 -7.51
N GLY A 180 -14.71 18.09 -6.92
CA GLY A 180 -14.89 17.38 -5.65
C GLY A 180 -14.52 15.89 -5.71
N ILE A 181 -14.81 15.21 -6.81
CA ILE A 181 -14.40 13.82 -7.07
C ILE A 181 -12.88 13.75 -7.13
N ILE A 182 -12.25 14.60 -7.94
CA ILE A 182 -10.79 14.64 -8.07
C ILE A 182 -10.13 14.97 -6.73
N SER A 183 -10.63 15.94 -5.97
CA SER A 183 -10.12 16.24 -4.63
C SER A 183 -10.21 15.04 -3.69
N SER A 184 -11.31 14.29 -3.72
CA SER A 184 -11.50 13.10 -2.87
C SER A 184 -10.53 11.98 -3.23
N ILE A 185 -10.29 11.75 -4.52
CA ILE A 185 -9.30 10.78 -5.01
C ILE A 185 -7.89 11.24 -4.63
N LEU A 186 -7.51 12.48 -4.97
CA LEU A 186 -6.20 13.04 -4.67
C LEU A 186 -5.88 13.02 -3.18
N PHE A 187 -6.86 13.37 -2.33
CA PHE A 187 -6.75 13.26 -0.88
C PHE A 187 -6.44 11.83 -0.43
N THR A 188 -7.15 10.84 -0.99
CA THR A 188 -6.94 9.42 -0.61
C THR A 188 -5.53 8.95 -0.94
N PHE A 189 -5.05 9.26 -2.13
CA PHE A 189 -3.71 8.88 -2.58
C PHE A 189 -2.64 9.60 -1.75
N LEU A 190 -2.79 10.91 -1.50
CA LEU A 190 -1.85 11.67 -0.67
C LEU A 190 -1.80 11.14 0.76
N LEU A 191 -2.96 10.83 1.35
CA LEU A 191 -3.05 10.21 2.67
C LEU A 191 -2.31 8.87 2.68
N PHE A 192 -2.64 7.95 1.77
CA PHE A 192 -1.99 6.63 1.69
C PHE A 192 -0.47 6.73 1.57
N PHE A 193 0.03 7.54 0.64
CA PHE A 193 1.47 7.67 0.42
C PHE A 193 2.20 8.35 1.58
N SER A 194 1.50 9.16 2.37
CA SER A 194 2.09 9.81 3.55
C SER A 194 2.23 8.89 4.77
N ILE A 195 1.51 7.76 4.84
CA ILE A 195 1.45 6.88 6.02
C ILE A 195 1.58 5.38 5.72
N SER A 196 1.86 4.98 4.48
CA SER A 196 1.94 3.55 4.11
C SER A 196 3.24 2.91 4.61
N THR A 197 4.39 3.42 4.16
CA THR A 197 5.71 2.85 4.49
C THR A 197 6.61 3.84 5.22
N PHE A 198 6.77 5.05 4.70
CA PHE A 198 7.54 6.12 5.31
C PHE A 198 6.64 7.29 5.66
N PHE A 199 6.88 7.93 6.80
CA PHE A 199 6.03 9.03 7.24
C PHE A 199 6.47 10.34 6.57
N VAL A 200 5.60 10.90 5.73
CA VAL A 200 5.82 12.19 5.06
C VAL A 200 4.90 13.23 5.70
N ILE A 201 5.39 13.84 6.78
CA ILE A 201 4.62 14.74 7.68
C ILE A 201 3.91 15.85 6.92
N SER A 202 4.61 16.53 6.01
CA SER A 202 4.05 17.66 5.26
C SER A 202 2.85 17.26 4.41
N SER A 203 2.97 16.16 3.66
CA SER A 203 1.89 15.59 2.86
C SER A 203 0.71 15.14 3.72
N PHE A 204 0.97 14.54 4.88
CA PHE A 204 -0.06 14.12 5.83
C PHE A 204 -0.88 15.32 6.36
N ILE A 205 -0.21 16.40 6.77
CA ILE A 205 -0.87 17.62 7.25
C ILE A 205 -1.75 18.24 6.16
N LEU A 206 -1.26 18.33 4.92
CA LEU A 206 -2.02 18.87 3.80
C LEU A 206 -3.23 18.00 3.45
N ALA A 207 -3.10 16.68 3.58
CA ALA A 207 -4.22 15.75 3.44
C ALA A 207 -5.29 16.00 4.53
N LEU A 208 -4.89 16.18 5.79
CA LEU A 208 -5.81 16.45 6.90
C LEU A 208 -6.56 17.78 6.73
N ILE A 209 -5.87 18.84 6.31
CA ILE A 209 -6.50 20.15 6.01
C ILE A 209 -7.53 19.98 4.89
N SER A 210 -7.17 19.28 3.82
CA SER A 210 -8.06 19.03 2.67
C SER A 210 -9.29 18.22 3.08
N PHE A 211 -9.12 17.24 3.97
CA PHE A 211 -10.20 16.45 4.51
C PHE A 211 -11.22 17.28 5.28
N ILE A 212 -10.76 18.12 6.20
CA ILE A 212 -11.62 19.00 7.01
C ILE A 212 -12.43 19.93 6.10
N LEU A 213 -11.80 20.49 5.06
CA LEU A 213 -12.47 21.36 4.09
C LEU A 213 -13.50 20.61 3.24
N LEU A 214 -13.21 19.38 2.79
CA LEU A 214 -14.17 18.54 2.06
C LEU A 214 -15.38 18.18 2.93
N LEU A 215 -15.17 17.84 4.20
CA LEU A 215 -16.25 17.59 5.16
C LEU A 215 -17.10 18.84 5.39
N PHE A 216 -16.47 20.01 5.52
CA PHE A 216 -17.18 21.28 5.67
C PHE A 216 -18.11 21.54 4.46
N ILE A 217 -17.63 21.31 3.24
CA ILE A 217 -18.45 21.48 2.02
C ILE A 217 -19.66 20.54 2.01
N ILE A 218 -19.47 19.28 2.40
CA ILE A 218 -20.53 18.25 2.36
C ILE A 218 -21.55 18.40 3.49
N THR A 219 -21.16 18.98 4.63
CA THR A 219 -22.07 19.22 5.76
C THR A 219 -22.86 20.53 5.63
N LYS A 220 -22.27 21.57 5.04
CA LYS A 220 -22.91 22.89 4.86
C LYS A 220 -23.65 23.06 3.52
N THR A 221 -23.85 21.98 2.77
CA THR A 221 -24.38 22.05 1.40
C THR A 221 -25.86 22.44 1.33
N SER A 222 -26.62 22.43 2.44
CA SER A 222 -28.08 22.62 2.41
C SER A 222 -28.60 24.07 2.52
N SER A 223 -27.82 25.11 2.84
CA SER A 223 -28.45 26.46 2.93
C SER A 223 -27.56 27.71 2.97
N ILE A 224 -26.24 27.64 3.24
CA ILE A 224 -25.51 28.84 3.71
C ILE A 224 -24.50 29.42 2.70
N ILE A 225 -23.97 28.62 1.78
CA ILE A 225 -22.82 29.01 0.94
C ILE A 225 -23.25 29.16 -0.52
N SER A 226 -22.96 30.33 -1.12
CA SER A 226 -23.23 30.58 -2.54
C SER A 226 -22.37 29.69 -3.44
N THR A 227 -22.85 29.43 -4.65
CA THR A 227 -22.16 28.61 -5.66
C THR A 227 -20.72 29.10 -5.93
N ASN A 228 -20.51 30.41 -5.99
CA ASN A 228 -19.18 31.00 -6.20
C ASN A 228 -18.22 30.77 -5.01
N GLN A 229 -18.71 30.84 -3.78
CA GLN A 229 -17.88 30.53 -2.61
C GLN A 229 -17.52 29.04 -2.55
N LYS A 230 -18.44 28.13 -2.91
CA LYS A 230 -18.14 26.69 -3.02
C LYS A 230 -17.03 26.42 -4.06
N ASN A 231 -17.10 27.08 -5.21
CA ASN A 231 -16.05 27.00 -6.25
C ASN A 231 -14.69 27.40 -5.72
N MET A 232 -14.61 28.57 -5.08
CA MET A 232 -13.37 29.10 -4.55
C MET A 232 -12.74 28.13 -3.52
N ILE A 233 -13.55 27.56 -2.62
CA ILE A 233 -13.07 26.61 -1.60
C ILE A 233 -12.58 25.31 -2.26
N ILE A 234 -13.34 24.72 -3.18
CA ILE A 234 -12.92 23.46 -3.85
C ILE A 234 -11.64 23.68 -4.66
N THR A 235 -11.53 24.79 -5.39
CA THR A 235 -10.31 25.15 -6.12
C THR A 235 -9.14 25.33 -5.17
N LEU A 236 -9.33 26.00 -4.02
CA LEU A 236 -8.30 26.13 -3.00
C LEU A 236 -7.85 24.77 -2.45
N ILE A 237 -8.80 23.84 -2.18
CA ILE A 237 -8.46 22.46 -1.78
C ILE A 237 -7.62 21.77 -2.84
N LEU A 238 -7.99 21.88 -4.12
CA LEU A 238 -7.21 21.29 -5.20
C LEU A 238 -5.80 21.87 -5.29
N ILE A 239 -5.64 23.19 -5.10
CA ILE A 239 -4.34 23.83 -5.04
C ILE A 239 -3.53 23.30 -3.85
N ILE A 240 -4.13 23.21 -2.66
CA ILE A 240 -3.49 22.65 -1.44
C ILE A 240 -3.03 21.21 -1.69
N LEU A 241 -3.90 20.37 -2.25
CA LEU A 241 -3.57 18.99 -2.58
C LEU A 241 -2.46 18.93 -3.62
N PHE A 242 -2.54 19.72 -4.69
CA PHE A 242 -1.52 19.78 -5.73
C PHE A 242 -0.15 20.22 -5.20
N VAL A 243 -0.12 21.24 -4.35
CA VAL A 243 1.09 21.65 -3.60
C VAL A 243 1.58 20.49 -2.73
N GLY A 244 0.67 19.79 -2.04
CA GLY A 244 1.01 18.60 -1.25
C GLY A 244 1.61 17.47 -2.08
N TYR A 245 1.17 17.27 -3.32
CA TYR A 245 1.78 16.34 -4.26
C TYR A 245 3.18 16.80 -4.69
N ILE A 246 3.36 18.07 -5.03
CA ILE A 246 4.69 18.61 -5.39
C ILE A 246 5.66 18.41 -4.22
N ILE A 247 5.23 18.74 -3.00
CA ILE A 247 6.02 18.54 -1.78
C ILE A 247 6.27 17.06 -1.53
N PHE A 248 5.29 16.20 -1.78
CA PHE A 248 5.48 14.76 -1.67
C PHE A 248 6.65 14.35 -2.58
N PHE A 249 6.56 14.56 -3.89
CA PHE A 249 7.57 14.13 -4.86
C PHE A 249 8.95 14.80 -4.71
N SER A 250 9.12 15.82 -3.87
CA SER A 250 10.41 16.50 -3.66
C SER A 250 11.25 15.92 -2.51
N THR A 251 10.74 14.97 -1.73
CA THR A 251 11.44 14.40 -0.57
C THR A 251 12.08 13.04 -0.86
N SER A 252 13.12 12.66 -0.12
CA SER A 252 13.68 11.29 -0.23
C SER A 252 12.69 10.23 0.26
N SER A 253 12.00 10.50 1.37
CA SER A 253 11.03 9.57 1.97
C SER A 253 9.89 9.21 1.01
N SER A 254 9.44 10.15 0.16
CA SER A 254 8.42 9.86 -0.84
C SER A 254 8.92 8.98 -1.97
N ASN A 255 10.16 9.17 -2.44
CA ASN A 255 10.78 8.31 -3.44
C ASN A 255 10.90 6.87 -2.92
N HIS A 256 11.26 6.72 -1.64
CA HIS A 256 11.25 5.42 -0.97
C HIS A 256 9.82 4.87 -0.81
N ALA A 257 8.84 5.69 -0.47
CA ALA A 257 7.45 5.26 -0.37
C ALA A 257 6.87 4.81 -1.72
N LEU A 258 7.20 5.51 -2.81
CA LEU A 258 6.82 5.14 -4.18
C LEU A 258 7.48 3.84 -4.61
N ARG A 259 8.80 3.69 -4.36
CA ARG A 259 9.50 2.45 -4.66
C ARG A 259 8.94 1.28 -3.89
N ALA A 260 8.70 1.48 -2.59
CA ALA A 260 8.10 0.46 -1.76
C ALA A 260 6.71 0.12 -2.29
N THR A 261 5.82 1.08 -2.57
CA THR A 261 4.43 0.82 -2.99
C THR A 261 4.35 0.17 -4.36
N TYR A 262 5.01 0.76 -5.36
CA TYR A 262 4.93 0.34 -6.76
C TYR A 262 6.06 -0.62 -7.14
N TYR A 263 6.51 -1.40 -6.16
CA TYR A 263 7.65 -2.30 -6.28
C TYR A 263 7.56 -3.21 -7.52
N SER A 264 6.38 -3.74 -7.84
CA SER A 264 6.12 -4.61 -8.99
C SER A 264 6.34 -3.98 -10.37
N PHE A 265 6.53 -2.66 -10.46
CA PHE A 265 6.83 -1.97 -11.73
C PHE A 265 8.32 -1.66 -11.93
N TYR A 266 9.15 -1.89 -10.91
CA TYR A 266 10.57 -1.64 -11.04
C TYR A 266 11.24 -2.75 -11.84
N PRO A 267 12.08 -2.45 -12.86
CA PRO A 267 12.70 -3.49 -13.69
C PRO A 267 13.50 -4.52 -12.89
N ASP A 268 14.09 -4.13 -11.77
CA ASP A 268 14.84 -5.01 -10.88
C ASP A 268 13.96 -5.93 -10.02
N SER A 269 12.68 -5.62 -9.84
CA SER A 269 11.74 -6.57 -9.22
C SER A 269 11.24 -7.63 -10.21
N LEU A 270 11.49 -7.44 -11.51
CA LEU A 270 11.24 -8.48 -12.50
C LEU A 270 12.27 -9.59 -12.31
N SER A 271 11.78 -10.82 -12.14
CA SER A 271 12.60 -11.99 -11.84
C SER A 271 13.45 -11.82 -10.57
N LYS A 272 14.33 -12.77 -10.27
CA LYS A 272 15.14 -12.77 -9.02
C LYS A 272 16.26 -11.72 -8.99
N THR A 273 16.22 -10.70 -9.84
CA THR A 273 17.33 -9.76 -10.07
C THR A 273 17.47 -8.65 -9.03
N GLN A 274 16.44 -8.42 -8.20
CA GLN A 274 16.43 -7.38 -7.16
C GLN A 274 17.61 -7.47 -6.18
N TRP A 275 18.17 -8.67 -6.00
CA TRP A 275 19.24 -8.97 -5.08
C TRP A 275 20.64 -8.84 -5.69
N TYR A 276 20.76 -8.50 -6.97
CA TYR A 276 22.07 -8.27 -7.58
C TYR A 276 22.58 -6.88 -7.24
N GLN A 277 23.85 -6.81 -6.81
CA GLN A 277 24.51 -5.55 -6.48
C GLN A 277 24.46 -4.58 -7.65
N LYS A 278 24.01 -3.35 -7.38
CA LYS A 278 23.92 -2.26 -8.35
C LYS A 278 25.02 -1.22 -8.20
N LYS A 279 25.73 -1.20 -7.07
CA LYS A 279 26.81 -0.25 -6.78
C LYS A 279 28.17 -0.90 -6.95
N SER A 280 29.06 -0.20 -7.63
CA SER A 280 30.46 -0.61 -7.85
C SER A 280 31.42 -0.11 -6.76
N SER A 281 30.90 0.46 -5.66
CA SER A 281 31.77 0.96 -4.58
C SER A 281 32.53 -0.20 -3.92
N PRO A 282 33.82 -0.02 -3.56
CA PRO A 282 34.64 -1.09 -2.96
C PRO A 282 34.07 -1.66 -1.65
N GLU A 283 33.31 -0.87 -0.90
CA GLU A 283 32.66 -1.31 0.35
C GLU A 283 31.42 -2.20 0.12
N CYS A 284 30.93 -2.28 -1.12
CA CYS A 284 29.73 -3.03 -1.48
C CYS A 284 30.09 -4.45 -1.92
N GLN A 285 29.47 -5.45 -1.30
CA GLN A 285 29.56 -6.83 -1.77
C GLN A 285 28.99 -6.97 -3.18
N GLN A 286 29.70 -7.68 -4.06
CA GLN A 286 29.32 -7.85 -5.46
C GLN A 286 28.51 -9.14 -5.69
N GLY A 287 27.76 -9.21 -6.79
CA GLY A 287 26.98 -10.38 -7.18
C GLY A 287 25.60 -10.46 -6.52
N ASN A 288 25.10 -11.69 -6.32
CA ASN A 288 23.81 -11.95 -5.68
C ASN A 288 23.94 -11.87 -4.15
N LEU A 289 23.32 -10.85 -3.56
CA LEU A 289 23.41 -10.52 -2.14
C LEU A 289 22.59 -11.48 -1.27
N ALA A 290 21.48 -12.01 -1.79
CA ALA A 290 20.64 -12.97 -1.08
C ALA A 290 21.27 -14.37 -0.92
N GLY A 291 22.44 -14.65 -1.52
CA GLY A 291 23.07 -15.97 -1.43
C GLY A 291 22.27 -17.05 -2.17
N ASP A 292 22.19 -18.25 -1.59
CA ASP A 292 21.47 -19.40 -2.18
C ASP A 292 19.97 -19.47 -1.83
N TRP A 293 19.47 -18.47 -1.09
CA TRP A 293 18.06 -18.33 -0.68
C TRP A 293 17.61 -19.42 0.29
N THR A 294 18.56 -20.04 1.00
CA THR A 294 18.30 -20.99 2.07
C THR A 294 18.65 -20.39 3.42
N GLN A 295 18.06 -20.94 4.47
CA GLN A 295 18.34 -20.57 5.86
C GLN A 295 19.83 -20.61 6.21
N LYS A 296 20.65 -21.42 5.53
CA LYS A 296 22.09 -21.56 5.83
C LYS A 296 23.00 -20.74 4.90
N GLY A 297 22.60 -20.61 3.64
CA GLY A 297 23.47 -20.04 2.60
C GLY A 297 23.05 -18.63 2.14
N GLY A 298 22.09 -17.99 2.81
CA GLY A 298 21.73 -16.61 2.52
C GLY A 298 20.46 -16.13 3.21
N VAL A 299 19.77 -15.23 2.53
CA VAL A 299 18.51 -14.63 2.98
C VAL A 299 17.41 -15.66 2.86
N TYR A 300 16.73 -15.97 3.96
CA TYR A 300 15.58 -16.84 3.96
C TYR A 300 14.33 -16.10 3.45
N ASP A 301 13.51 -16.76 2.62
CA ASP A 301 12.31 -16.19 1.97
C ASP A 301 12.48 -14.77 1.38
N PRO A 302 13.44 -14.54 0.48
CA PRO A 302 13.79 -13.21 -0.02
C PRO A 302 12.67 -12.52 -0.83
N GLN A 303 11.60 -13.23 -1.17
CA GLN A 303 10.38 -12.67 -1.78
C GLN A 303 9.60 -11.79 -0.80
N ARG A 304 9.84 -11.92 0.51
CA ARG A 304 9.20 -11.12 1.56
C ARG A 304 9.81 -9.73 1.68
N LEU A 305 11.03 -9.55 1.19
CA LEU A 305 11.80 -8.32 1.34
C LEU A 305 11.70 -7.46 0.09
N ARG A 306 11.48 -6.15 0.27
CA ARG A 306 11.59 -5.17 -0.82
C ARG A 306 12.94 -4.49 -0.73
N VAL A 307 13.82 -4.80 -1.67
CA VAL A 307 15.14 -4.15 -1.75
C VAL A 307 14.99 -2.68 -2.11
N MET A 308 15.36 -1.80 -1.18
CA MET A 308 15.35 -0.35 -1.33
C MET A 308 16.68 0.16 -1.89
N ASP A 309 17.79 -0.37 -1.38
CA ASP A 309 19.14 -0.10 -1.88
C ASP A 309 20.04 -1.32 -1.61
N THR A 310 20.84 -1.69 -2.61
CA THR A 310 21.71 -2.88 -2.55
C THR A 310 22.98 -2.67 -1.77
N CYS A 311 23.28 -1.44 -1.34
CA CYS A 311 24.44 -1.16 -0.49
C CYS A 311 24.28 0.18 0.23
N VAL A 312 24.09 0.13 1.55
CA VAL A 312 24.01 1.30 2.43
C VAL A 312 24.98 1.10 3.59
N THR A 313 25.71 2.16 3.92
CA THR A 313 26.57 2.22 5.10
C THR A 313 25.96 3.19 6.11
N VAL A 314 25.80 2.75 7.36
CA VAL A 314 25.20 3.55 8.44
C VAL A 314 26.07 3.50 9.69
N THR A 315 25.87 4.48 10.57
CA THR A 315 26.40 4.44 11.95
C THR A 315 25.28 4.60 12.96
N GLY A 316 25.46 4.00 14.14
CA GLY A 316 24.49 4.04 15.21
C GLY A 316 24.98 3.32 16.47
N THR A 317 24.10 3.18 17.44
CA THR A 317 24.38 2.51 18.72
C THR A 317 23.53 1.26 18.85
N ILE A 318 24.15 0.13 19.23
CA ILE A 318 23.43 -1.10 19.54
C ILE A 318 22.56 -0.86 20.77
N VAL A 319 21.27 -1.14 20.66
CA VAL A 319 20.32 -1.02 21.78
C VAL A 319 19.77 -2.36 22.22
N GLY A 320 19.91 -3.40 21.39
CA GLY A 320 19.48 -4.75 21.72
C GLY A 320 20.13 -5.79 20.81
N ILE A 321 20.19 -7.02 21.33
CA ILE A 321 20.60 -8.22 20.58
C ILE A 321 19.45 -9.21 20.73
N VAL A 322 18.97 -9.75 19.59
CA VAL A 322 17.75 -10.54 19.51
C VAL A 322 18.04 -11.85 18.75
N PRO A 323 17.40 -12.97 19.14
CA PRO A 323 16.78 -13.21 20.42
C PRO A 323 17.83 -13.23 21.55
N THR A 324 17.41 -12.93 22.78
CA THR A 324 18.29 -12.99 23.96
C THR A 324 18.69 -14.43 24.33
N LYS A 325 18.08 -15.44 23.71
CA LYS A 325 18.42 -16.87 23.82
C LYS A 325 18.21 -17.57 22.48
N GLY A 326 19.25 -18.25 22.00
CA GLY A 326 19.23 -19.02 20.76
C GLY A 326 19.28 -18.13 19.50
N PRO A 327 19.44 -18.74 18.31
CA PRO A 327 19.31 -18.03 17.05
C PRO A 327 17.85 -17.61 16.81
N ALA A 328 17.63 -16.62 15.92
CA ALA A 328 16.31 -16.41 15.34
C ALA A 328 15.82 -17.69 14.64
N THR A 329 14.52 -17.76 14.30
CA THR A 329 13.94 -18.96 13.68
C THR A 329 14.61 -19.37 12.36
N ASP A 330 15.20 -18.41 11.64
CA ASP A 330 16.01 -18.57 10.43
C ASP A 330 17.54 -18.62 10.71
N ASN A 331 17.94 -18.67 11.97
CA ASN A 331 19.32 -18.64 12.46
C ASN A 331 20.09 -17.34 12.24
N ASP A 332 19.42 -16.24 11.87
CA ASP A 332 20.07 -14.95 11.76
C ASP A 332 20.51 -14.43 13.14
N TYR A 333 21.65 -13.75 13.15
CA TYR A 333 22.12 -13.01 14.32
C TYR A 333 21.62 -11.58 14.21
N ILE A 334 20.75 -11.18 15.13
CA ILE A 334 20.01 -9.93 15.02
C ILE A 334 20.52 -8.91 16.04
N ILE A 335 20.72 -7.69 15.59
CA ILE A 335 20.94 -6.53 16.45
C ILE A 335 19.94 -5.42 16.13
N GLU A 336 19.50 -4.71 17.17
CA GLU A 336 18.73 -3.48 17.05
C GLU A 336 19.66 -2.29 17.16
N VAL A 337 19.57 -1.37 16.20
CA VAL A 337 20.46 -0.22 16.12
C VAL A 337 19.65 1.06 16.17
N LYS A 338 19.93 1.91 17.16
CA LYS A 338 19.53 3.30 17.14
C LYS A 338 20.48 4.05 16.19
N VAL A 339 20.04 4.26 14.97
CA VAL A 339 20.82 4.94 13.94
C VAL A 339 21.05 6.42 14.29
N ASP A 340 22.16 6.98 13.80
CA ASP A 340 22.40 8.41 13.93
C ASP A 340 21.34 9.25 13.21
N PRO A 341 21.10 10.51 13.63
CA PRO A 341 20.03 11.35 13.07
C PRO A 341 20.03 11.43 11.54
N GLN A 342 21.21 11.46 10.91
CA GLN A 342 21.34 11.56 9.46
C GLN A 342 20.85 10.32 8.69
N TYR A 343 20.67 9.17 9.36
CA TYR A 343 20.18 7.92 8.76
C TYR A 343 18.74 7.59 9.14
N GLN A 344 18.04 8.48 9.87
CA GLN A 344 16.63 8.25 10.25
C GLN A 344 15.70 8.09 9.04
N TYR A 345 16.09 8.55 7.86
CA TYR A 345 15.34 8.35 6.61
C TYR A 345 15.20 6.87 6.23
N LEU A 346 16.05 5.99 6.78
CA LEU A 346 15.95 4.54 6.56
C LEU A 346 14.81 3.92 7.36
N LEU A 347 14.37 4.55 8.47
CA LEU A 347 13.35 3.99 9.35
C LEU A 347 11.97 4.14 8.73
N SER A 348 11.28 3.02 8.58
CA SER A 348 9.89 3.01 8.14
C SER A 348 8.94 3.24 9.33
N ILE A 349 7.66 3.44 9.03
CA ILE A 349 6.60 3.45 10.03
C ILE A 349 6.57 2.12 10.80
N GLY A 350 6.81 1.00 10.11
CA GLY A 350 6.94 -0.31 10.74
C GLY A 350 8.08 -0.35 11.77
N SER A 351 9.23 0.27 11.48
CA SER A 351 10.33 0.38 12.45
C SER A 351 9.91 1.14 13.72
N TYR A 352 9.17 2.24 13.60
CA TYR A 352 8.67 2.97 14.76
C TYR A 352 7.64 2.19 15.57
N TRP A 353 6.70 1.53 14.88
CA TRP A 353 5.57 0.89 15.53
C TRP A 353 5.89 -0.47 16.14
N PHE A 354 6.78 -1.23 15.50
CA PHE A 354 7.08 -2.62 15.88
C PHE A 354 8.50 -2.82 16.42
N ARG A 355 9.44 -1.91 16.11
CA ARG A 355 10.84 -1.98 16.55
C ARG A 355 11.26 -0.79 17.43
N SER A 356 10.31 -0.08 18.03
CA SER A 356 10.57 1.08 18.91
C SER A 356 11.42 2.19 18.28
N GLY A 357 11.38 2.32 16.95
CA GLY A 357 12.16 3.32 16.20
C GLY A 357 13.63 2.93 15.99
N TYR A 358 13.95 1.64 16.07
CA TYR A 358 15.28 1.11 15.78
C TYR A 358 15.33 0.47 14.40
N LEU A 359 16.54 0.44 13.84
CA LEU A 359 16.85 -0.28 12.62
C LEU A 359 17.14 -1.74 12.97
N HIS A 360 16.41 -2.64 12.34
CA HIS A 360 16.64 -4.08 12.45
C HIS A 360 17.84 -4.45 11.59
N VAL A 361 18.76 -5.27 12.09
CA VAL A 361 19.97 -5.62 11.36
C VAL A 361 20.23 -7.11 11.54
N GLU A 362 20.38 -7.81 10.42
CA GLU A 362 20.52 -9.27 10.42
C GLU A 362 21.82 -9.71 9.74
N ILE A 363 22.57 -10.56 10.45
CA ILE A 363 23.72 -11.28 9.92
C ILE A 363 23.27 -12.70 9.62
N VAL A 364 23.21 -13.02 8.33
CA VAL A 364 22.86 -14.36 7.86
C VAL A 364 23.96 -15.39 8.21
N PRO A 365 23.62 -16.67 8.45
CA PRO A 365 24.55 -17.68 8.94
C PRO A 365 25.87 -17.79 8.17
N LYS A 366 25.84 -17.65 6.84
CA LYS A 366 27.06 -17.69 6.00
C LYS A 366 28.10 -16.62 6.37
N ASP A 367 27.65 -15.46 6.88
CA ASP A 367 28.50 -14.30 7.15
C ASP A 367 28.85 -14.18 8.65
N GLN A 368 28.12 -14.86 9.53
CA GLN A 368 28.31 -14.80 10.98
C GLN A 368 29.73 -15.19 11.41
N THR A 369 30.30 -16.27 10.87
CA THR A 369 31.67 -16.69 11.26
C THR A 369 32.68 -15.61 10.89
N LYS A 370 32.54 -14.99 9.72
CA LYS A 370 33.45 -13.94 9.24
C LYS A 370 33.34 -12.66 10.07
N LEU A 371 32.12 -12.27 10.45
CA LEU A 371 31.86 -11.00 11.13
C LEU A 371 32.01 -11.09 12.65
N LEU A 372 31.62 -12.22 13.27
CA LEU A 372 31.50 -12.33 14.72
C LEU A 372 32.70 -13.03 15.38
N SER A 373 33.58 -13.72 14.65
CA SER A 373 34.67 -14.52 15.25
C SER A 373 35.58 -13.70 16.17
N ASN A 374 35.72 -12.40 15.90
CA ASN A 374 36.58 -11.48 16.66
C ASN A 374 35.83 -10.25 17.19
N LEU A 375 34.49 -10.25 17.14
CA LEU A 375 33.66 -9.13 17.60
C LEU A 375 32.69 -9.63 18.66
N ASN A 376 32.84 -9.10 19.88
CA ASN A 376 31.83 -9.24 20.92
C ASN A 376 30.93 -8.00 20.88
N LEU A 377 29.75 -8.13 20.28
CA LEU A 377 28.80 -7.03 20.16
C LEU A 377 27.98 -6.92 21.46
N GLU A 378 27.88 -5.72 22.02
CA GLU A 378 27.09 -5.47 23.23
C GLU A 378 26.23 -4.20 23.09
N PRO A 379 25.05 -4.13 23.72
CA PRO A 379 24.29 -2.90 23.82
C PRO A 379 25.14 -1.75 24.39
N GLY A 380 25.00 -0.56 23.79
CA GLY A 380 25.79 0.62 24.12
C GLY A 380 26.97 0.87 23.18
N MET A 381 27.48 -0.16 22.49
CA MET A 381 28.56 0.01 21.52
C MET A 381 28.10 0.81 20.31
N ARG A 382 28.98 1.68 19.81
CA ARG A 382 28.75 2.40 18.56
C ARG A 382 29.39 1.64 17.42
N ILE A 383 28.62 1.45 16.35
CA ILE A 383 29.03 0.64 15.21
C ILE A 383 28.82 1.37 13.89
N LYS A 384 29.62 0.98 12.90
CA LYS A 384 29.43 1.24 11.48
C LYS A 384 29.07 -0.07 10.79
N ILE A 385 28.01 -0.07 9.99
CA ILE A 385 27.46 -1.27 9.37
C ILE A 385 27.25 -1.02 7.88
N THR A 386 27.54 -2.01 7.05
CA THR A 386 27.24 -1.98 5.62
C THR A 386 26.45 -3.22 5.21
N GLY A 387 25.35 -3.02 4.48
CA GLY A 387 24.47 -4.10 4.01
C GLY A 387 23.42 -3.66 3.00
N VAL A 388 22.48 -4.56 2.72
CA VAL A 388 21.30 -4.28 1.87
C VAL A 388 20.22 -3.64 2.70
N TRP A 389 19.72 -2.49 2.27
CA TRP A 389 18.54 -1.89 2.88
C TRP A 389 17.26 -2.46 2.25
N VAL A 390 16.44 -3.08 3.09
CA VAL A 390 15.18 -3.72 2.71
C VAL A 390 14.02 -3.25 3.59
N LEU A 391 12.80 -3.48 3.11
CA LEU A 391 11.59 -3.48 3.93
C LEU A 391 11.07 -4.92 4.04
N ASP A 392 10.84 -5.40 5.25
CA ASP A 392 10.22 -6.71 5.46
C ASP A 392 8.70 -6.58 5.40
N THR A 393 8.12 -7.04 4.29
CA THR A 393 6.69 -6.91 4.04
C THR A 393 5.85 -7.95 4.77
N ASP A 394 6.47 -8.97 5.35
CA ASP A 394 5.78 -10.01 6.14
C ASP A 394 5.71 -9.61 7.61
N HIS A 395 6.72 -8.89 8.08
CA HIS A 395 6.83 -8.43 9.46
C HIS A 395 6.48 -6.95 9.62
N GLY A 396 5.31 -6.53 9.12
CA GLY A 396 4.78 -5.20 9.40
C GLY A 396 5.54 -4.04 8.74
N TRP A 397 6.27 -4.30 7.65
CA TRP A 397 6.96 -3.29 6.84
C TRP A 397 8.05 -2.52 7.57
N TRP A 398 8.68 -3.10 8.60
CA TRP A 398 9.85 -2.47 9.20
C TRP A 398 11.04 -2.49 8.25
N SER A 399 11.93 -1.52 8.42
CA SER A 399 13.19 -1.45 7.67
C SER A 399 14.27 -2.31 8.31
N GLU A 400 15.09 -2.93 7.47
CA GLU A 400 16.22 -3.75 7.88
C GLU A 400 17.48 -3.42 7.08
N LEU A 401 18.64 -3.71 7.68
CA LEU A 401 19.82 -4.08 6.90
C LEU A 401 19.97 -5.60 6.91
N HIS A 402 19.63 -6.24 5.79
CA HIS A 402 19.61 -7.70 5.66
C HIS A 402 19.93 -8.14 4.21
N PRO A 403 21.06 -8.83 3.96
CA PRO A 403 22.11 -9.17 4.92
C PRO A 403 23.09 -8.01 5.08
N ILE A 404 23.83 -8.04 6.20
CA ILE A 404 25.05 -7.25 6.33
C ILE A 404 26.30 -8.09 6.07
N TRP A 405 27.33 -7.45 5.53
CA TRP A 405 28.63 -8.08 5.23
C TRP A 405 29.81 -7.31 5.81
N SER A 406 29.56 -6.21 6.50
CA SER A 406 30.55 -5.43 7.23
C SER A 406 29.94 -4.84 8.50
N ILE A 407 30.68 -4.94 9.59
CA ILE A 407 30.39 -4.31 10.87
C ILE A 407 31.70 -3.98 11.57
N GLU A 408 31.81 -2.75 12.08
CA GLU A 408 32.99 -2.22 12.77
C GLU A 408 32.55 -1.51 14.05
N ILE A 409 33.20 -1.79 15.18
CA ILE A 409 33.03 -1.01 16.41
C ILE A 409 33.85 0.27 16.26
N ILE A 410 33.22 1.43 16.44
CA ILE A 410 33.84 2.74 16.25
C ILE A 410 33.93 3.57 17.54
N SER A 411 33.26 3.16 18.62
CA SER A 411 33.49 3.67 19.98
C SER A 411 32.84 2.79 21.04
#